data_AF-A0A2N6AV95-F1
#
_entry.id   AF-A0A2N6AV95-F1
#
_cell.length_a   1.000
_cell.length_b   1.000
_cell.length_c   1.000
_cell.angle_alpha   90.00
_cell.angle_beta   90.00
_cell.angle_gamma   90.00
#
_symmetry.space_group_name_H-M   'P 1'
#
loop_
_entity.id
_entity.type
_entity.pdbx_description
1 polymer ?
#
loop_
_entity_poly.entity_id
_entity_poly.type
_entity_poly.pdbx_seq_one_letter_code
_entity_poly.pdbx_strand_id
1 'polypeptide(L)'
;MLIFAVAVSAGICEEFLFRGLKMKAYGRYGPKRAILSTAVLFGLFHFNLQNLAAPIMLGALFGYYVHITDSIYSAILAHSLHNALSVTIGFMTSMAQNESSGAEIADTASKSGPAIQYLSIAALISGCLIFSWLLIKRLKKLSAERLRTCNSSPDDETAAGLEPEEDDKVRWWGFIPVAVTGAMYVLFEIAVLSSWR
;
A
#
# COMPACT_ATOMS: atom_id res chain seq x y z
N MET A 1 8.49 -20.72 -9.81
CA MET A 1 9.19 -19.81 -10.73
C MET A 1 8.25 -18.82 -11.40
N LEU A 2 7.19 -19.27 -12.10
CA LEU A 2 6.24 -18.38 -12.78
C LEU A 2 5.51 -17.40 -11.84
N ILE A 3 5.03 -17.87 -10.69
CA ILE A 3 4.31 -17.06 -9.70
C ILE A 3 5.19 -15.93 -9.13
N PHE A 4 6.47 -16.22 -8.86
CA PHE A 4 7.41 -15.24 -8.34
C PHE A 4 7.74 -14.17 -9.40
N ALA A 5 7.97 -14.59 -10.65
CA ALA A 5 8.20 -13.67 -11.75
C ALA A 5 6.99 -12.75 -12.00
N VAL A 6 5.77 -13.29 -11.96
CA VAL A 6 4.53 -12.50 -12.12
C VAL A 6 4.28 -11.59 -10.92
N ALA A 7 4.46 -12.06 -9.68
CA ALA A 7 4.24 -11.26 -8.48
C ALA A 7 5.24 -10.10 -8.34
N VAL A 8 6.51 -10.32 -8.70
CA VAL A 8 7.54 -9.27 -8.66
C VAL A 8 7.36 -8.28 -9.81
N SER A 9 7.11 -8.74 -11.04
CA SER A 9 6.88 -7.85 -12.18
C SER A 9 5.60 -7.04 -12.03
N ALA A 10 4.51 -7.64 -11.55
CA ALA A 10 3.27 -6.93 -11.25
C ALA A 10 3.50 -5.86 -10.18
N GLY A 11 4.13 -6.20 -9.06
CA GLY A 11 4.42 -5.24 -7.99
C GLY A 11 5.26 -4.05 -8.47
N ILE A 12 6.28 -4.30 -9.29
CA ILE A 12 7.10 -3.23 -9.88
C ILE A 12 6.23 -2.35 -10.79
N CYS A 13 5.52 -2.93 -11.76
CA CYS A 13 4.69 -2.19 -12.71
C CYS A 13 3.59 -1.38 -12.01
N GLU A 14 2.97 -1.94 -10.98
CA GLU A 14 1.97 -1.26 -10.17
C GLU A 14 2.59 -0.06 -9.45
N GLU A 15 3.72 -0.21 -8.77
CA GLU A 15 4.36 0.93 -8.11
C GLU A 15 4.79 2.02 -9.09
N PHE A 16 5.30 1.67 -10.26
CA PHE A 16 5.59 2.66 -11.31
C PHE A 16 4.34 3.43 -11.75
N LEU A 17 3.22 2.74 -11.95
CA LEU A 17 1.96 3.36 -12.36
C LEU A 17 1.37 4.25 -11.26
N PHE A 18 1.27 3.74 -10.03
CA PHE A 18 0.58 4.43 -8.95
C PHE A 18 1.47 5.48 -8.26
N ARG A 19 2.74 5.17 -8.00
CA ARG A 19 3.64 6.04 -7.20
C ARG A 19 4.54 6.88 -8.10
N GLY A 20 4.92 6.35 -9.26
CA GLY A 20 5.64 7.13 -10.28
C GLY A 20 4.72 8.10 -11.02
N LEU A 21 3.75 7.57 -11.76
CA LEU A 21 2.93 8.39 -12.66
C LEU A 21 1.77 9.09 -11.95
N LYS A 22 0.86 8.33 -11.33
CA LYS A 22 -0.37 8.91 -10.75
C LYS A 22 -0.07 9.83 -9.57
N MET A 23 0.79 9.41 -8.63
CA MET A 23 1.07 10.21 -7.43
C MET A 23 1.77 11.53 -7.78
N LYS A 24 2.65 11.52 -8.79
CA LYS A 24 3.24 12.75 -9.33
C LYS A 24 2.18 13.66 -10.00
N ALA A 25 1.25 13.08 -10.77
CA ALA A 25 0.16 13.85 -11.40
C ALA A 25 -0.79 14.49 -10.37
N TYR A 26 -1.04 13.82 -9.25
CA TYR A 26 -1.83 14.38 -8.14
C TYR A 26 -1.00 15.26 -7.18
N GLY A 27 0.32 15.35 -7.36
CA GLY A 27 1.23 16.11 -6.51
C GLY A 27 0.85 17.58 -6.38
N ARG A 28 0.38 18.18 -7.48
CA ARG A 28 -0.14 19.57 -7.57
C ARG A 28 -1.32 19.89 -6.64
N TYR A 29 -1.96 18.88 -6.05
CA TYR A 29 -3.08 19.07 -5.10
C TYR A 29 -2.65 18.91 -3.64
N GLY A 30 -1.34 18.82 -3.41
CA GLY A 30 -0.72 18.57 -2.13
C GLY A 30 -0.46 17.08 -1.85
N PRO A 31 0.57 16.77 -1.04
CA PRO A 31 1.05 15.40 -0.84
C PRO A 31 -0.01 14.49 -0.20
N LYS A 32 -0.81 15.01 0.73
CA LYS A 32 -1.87 14.25 1.40
C LYS A 32 -2.94 13.77 0.41
N ARG A 33 -3.38 14.63 -0.51
CA ARG A 33 -4.40 14.31 -1.51
C ARG A 33 -3.85 13.37 -2.58
N ALA A 34 -2.58 13.54 -2.96
CA ALA A 34 -1.90 12.63 -3.87
C ALA A 34 -1.83 11.21 -3.32
N ILE A 35 -1.43 11.05 -2.05
CA ILE A 35 -1.38 9.74 -1.39
C ILE A 35 -2.78 9.13 -1.31
N LEU A 36 -3.78 9.89 -0.84
CA LEU A 36 -5.13 9.36 -0.66
C LEU A 36 -5.77 8.94 -2.00
N SER A 37 -5.66 9.78 -3.03
CA SER A 37 -6.28 9.52 -4.33
C SER A 37 -5.65 8.33 -5.03
N THR A 38 -4.31 8.22 -4.96
CA THR A 38 -3.62 7.06 -5.53
C THR A 38 -3.84 5.79 -4.74
N ALA A 39 -3.99 5.86 -3.41
CA ALA A 39 -4.37 4.71 -2.58
C ALA A 39 -5.75 4.15 -2.93
N VAL A 40 -6.74 5.03 -3.15
CA VAL A 40 -8.09 4.62 -3.59
C VAL A 40 -8.02 3.97 -4.97
N LEU A 41 -7.33 4.60 -5.93
CA LEU A 41 -7.14 4.04 -7.27
C LEU A 41 -6.41 2.69 -7.24
N PHE A 42 -5.45 2.51 -6.34
CA PHE A 42 -4.71 1.27 -6.15
C PHE A 42 -5.63 0.16 -5.64
N GLY A 43 -6.49 0.45 -4.65
CA GLY A 43 -7.44 -0.53 -4.15
C GLY A 43 -8.50 -0.92 -5.18
N LEU A 44 -9.03 0.05 -5.94
CA LEU A 44 -9.99 -0.23 -7.02
C LEU A 44 -9.39 -1.13 -8.12
N PHE A 45 -8.07 -1.05 -8.33
CA PHE A 45 -7.37 -1.89 -9.30
C PHE A 45 -7.26 -3.37 -8.90
N HIS A 46 -7.56 -3.72 -7.64
CA HIS A 46 -7.48 -5.09 -7.14
C HIS A 46 -8.78 -5.90 -7.30
N PHE A 47 -9.84 -5.30 -7.85
CA PHE A 47 -11.10 -5.95 -8.21
C PHE A 47 -11.69 -6.89 -7.14
N ASN A 48 -11.62 -6.51 -5.86
CA ASN A 48 -12.26 -7.25 -4.76
C ASN A 48 -12.98 -6.28 -3.82
N LEU A 49 -14.32 -6.25 -3.89
CA LEU A 49 -15.15 -5.37 -3.06
C LEU A 49 -15.09 -5.73 -1.56
N GLN A 50 -15.10 -7.02 -1.26
CA GLN A 50 -15.14 -7.52 0.11
C GLN A 50 -13.83 -7.22 0.87
N ASN A 51 -12.71 -7.11 0.15
CA ASN A 51 -11.42 -6.81 0.72
C ASN A 51 -10.83 -5.48 0.21
N LEU A 52 -11.66 -4.52 -0.18
CA LEU A 52 -11.19 -3.25 -0.76
C LEU A 52 -10.38 -2.40 0.24
N ALA A 53 -10.69 -2.51 1.53
CA ALA A 53 -10.06 -1.71 2.58
C ALA A 53 -8.56 -2.00 2.73
N ALA A 54 -8.14 -3.27 2.66
CA ALA A 54 -6.74 -3.63 2.89
C ALA A 54 -5.78 -3.10 1.79
N PRO A 55 -6.06 -3.27 0.48
CA PRO A 55 -5.28 -2.65 -0.59
C PRO A 55 -5.24 -1.13 -0.51
N ILE A 56 -6.33 -0.46 -0.14
CA ILE A 56 -6.32 1.00 0.04
C ILE A 56 -5.39 1.41 1.17
N MET A 57 -5.45 0.74 2.33
CA MET A 57 -4.58 1.04 3.46
C MET A 57 -3.11 0.80 3.13
N LEU A 58 -2.80 -0.34 2.50
CA LEU A 58 -1.46 -0.66 2.07
C LEU A 58 -0.97 0.33 1.01
N GLY A 59 -1.89 0.74 0.13
CA GLY A 59 -1.60 1.69 -0.91
C GLY A 59 -1.25 3.08 -0.38
N ALA A 60 -1.93 3.52 0.68
CA ALA A 60 -1.63 4.74 1.41
C ALA A 60 -0.28 4.65 2.15
N LEU A 61 0.03 3.49 2.74
CA LEU A 61 1.31 3.24 3.41
C LEU A 61 2.49 3.36 2.43
N PHE A 62 2.40 2.73 1.26
CA PHE A 62 3.44 2.82 0.22
C PHE A 62 3.57 4.24 -0.33
N GLY A 63 2.45 4.94 -0.58
CA GLY A 63 2.49 6.35 -0.97
C GLY A 63 3.18 7.22 0.08
N TYR A 64 2.96 6.96 1.36
CA TYR A 64 3.64 7.66 2.44
C TYR A 64 5.15 7.34 2.49
N TYR A 65 5.57 6.11 2.22
CA TYR A 65 6.99 5.75 2.12
C TYR A 65 7.70 6.51 1.00
N VAL A 66 7.08 6.61 -0.18
CA VAL A 66 7.62 7.41 -1.28
C VAL A 66 7.70 8.88 -0.89
N HIS A 67 6.66 9.42 -0.24
CA HIS A 67 6.66 10.82 0.18
C HIS A 67 7.78 11.17 1.17
N ILE A 68 8.10 10.28 2.12
CA ILE A 68 9.15 10.57 3.12
C ILE A 68 10.57 10.26 2.62
N THR A 69 10.73 9.37 1.65
CA THR A 69 12.06 8.95 1.13
C THR A 69 12.42 9.61 -0.20
N ASP A 70 11.45 10.29 -0.83
CA ASP A 70 11.51 10.80 -2.20
C ASP A 70 12.00 9.74 -3.21
N SER A 71 11.59 8.49 -3.01
CA SER A 71 12.09 7.36 -3.78
C SER A 71 11.04 6.28 -4.00
N ILE A 72 10.74 5.96 -5.26
CA ILE A 72 9.82 4.89 -5.65
C ILE A 72 10.33 3.50 -5.21
N TYR A 73 11.64 3.33 -5.06
CA TYR A 73 12.24 2.06 -4.64
C TYR A 73 11.80 1.66 -3.22
N SER A 74 11.49 2.64 -2.36
CA SER A 74 10.96 2.36 -1.02
C SER A 74 9.63 1.60 -1.07
N ALA A 75 8.73 2.00 -1.96
CA ALA A 75 7.45 1.32 -2.18
C ALA A 75 7.62 -0.01 -2.90
N ILE A 76 8.47 -0.08 -3.94
CA ILE A 76 8.74 -1.33 -4.66
C ILE A 76 9.23 -2.43 -3.69
N LEU A 77 10.17 -2.10 -2.81
CA LEU A 77 10.70 -3.05 -1.82
C LEU A 77 9.63 -3.44 -0.80
N ALA A 78 8.87 -2.48 -0.26
CA ALA A 78 7.82 -2.76 0.71
C ALA A 78 6.70 -3.63 0.12
N HIS A 79 6.30 -3.35 -1.12
CA HIS A 79 5.29 -4.12 -1.84
C HIS A 79 5.81 -5.53 -2.16
N SER A 80 7.02 -5.65 -2.69
CA SER A 80 7.63 -6.96 -2.99
C SER A 80 7.75 -7.82 -1.73
N LEU A 81 8.15 -7.23 -0.59
CA LEU A 81 8.20 -7.92 0.69
C LEU A 81 6.81 -8.36 1.16
N HIS A 82 5.80 -7.50 1.03
CA HIS A 82 4.42 -7.84 1.38
C HIS A 82 3.90 -9.02 0.55
N ASN A 83 4.17 -9.03 -0.76
CA ASN A 83 3.77 -10.12 -1.66
C ASN A 83 4.51 -11.42 -1.31
N ALA A 84 5.81 -11.35 -1.04
CA ALA A 84 6.60 -12.50 -0.62
C ALA A 84 6.10 -13.09 0.71
N LEU A 85 5.79 -12.24 1.70
CA LEU A 85 5.21 -12.68 2.98
C LEU A 85 3.85 -13.33 2.79
N SER A 86 2.98 -12.74 1.97
CA SER A 86 1.64 -13.28 1.70
C SER A 86 1.71 -14.65 1.05
N VAL A 87 2.57 -14.84 0.05
CA VAL A 87 2.80 -16.14 -0.59
C VAL A 87 3.39 -17.15 0.38
N THR A 88 4.36 -16.74 1.21
CA THR A 88 5.03 -17.61 2.18
C THR A 88 4.05 -18.09 3.26
N ILE A 89 3.28 -17.17 3.84
CA ILE A 89 2.26 -17.49 4.84
C ILE A 89 1.21 -18.42 4.22
N GLY A 90 0.71 -18.11 3.02
CA GLY A 90 -0.25 -18.96 2.31
C GLY A 90 0.28 -20.37 2.07
N PHE A 91 1.55 -20.51 1.67
CA PHE A 91 2.20 -21.81 1.50
C PHE A 91 2.33 -22.56 2.82
N MET A 92 2.80 -21.91 3.89
CA MET A 92 2.91 -22.52 5.23
C MET A 92 1.55 -22.98 5.75
N THR A 93 0.50 -22.16 5.59
CA THR A 93 -0.87 -22.54 5.97
C THR A 93 -1.34 -23.74 5.16
N SER A 94 -1.07 -23.78 3.85
CA SER A 94 -1.45 -24.93 3.02
C SER A 94 -0.73 -26.23 3.43
N MET A 95 0.54 -26.16 3.83
CA MET A 95 1.27 -27.33 4.34
C MET A 95 0.73 -27.79 5.69
N ALA A 96 0.47 -26.86 6.61
CA ALA A 96 -0.10 -27.17 7.91
C ALA A 96 -1.49 -27.84 7.80
N GLN A 97 -2.31 -27.42 6.83
CA GLN A 97 -3.61 -28.04 6.55
C GLN A 97 -3.51 -29.43 5.88
N ASN A 98 -2.36 -29.78 5.31
CA ASN A 98 -2.13 -31.11 4.73
C ASN A 98 -1.61 -32.11 5.78
N GLU A 99 -0.92 -31.65 6.83
CA GLU A 99 -0.42 -32.50 7.93
C GLU A 99 -1.39 -32.62 9.11
N SER A 100 -2.09 -31.53 9.45
CA SER A 100 -3.20 -31.56 10.39
C SER A 100 -4.50 -31.68 9.58
N SER A 101 -5.35 -32.65 9.89
CA SER A 101 -6.76 -32.54 9.45
C SER A 101 -7.21 -31.16 9.90
N GLY A 102 -7.57 -30.25 9.00
CA GLY A 102 -7.88 -28.84 9.34
C GLY A 102 -8.92 -28.68 10.47
N ALA A 103 -9.63 -29.77 10.78
CA ALA A 103 -10.37 -30.01 12.00
C ALA A 103 -9.62 -29.70 13.31
N GLU A 104 -8.32 -30.00 13.49
CA GLU A 104 -7.62 -29.75 14.76
C GLU A 104 -7.32 -28.26 14.99
N ILE A 105 -6.91 -27.53 13.95
CA ILE A 105 -6.71 -26.07 14.02
C ILE A 105 -8.06 -25.37 14.21
N ALA A 106 -9.10 -25.83 13.48
CA ALA A 106 -10.45 -25.30 13.62
C ALA A 106 -11.08 -25.62 14.99
N ASP A 107 -10.85 -26.81 15.54
CA ASP A 107 -11.34 -27.23 16.86
C ASP A 107 -10.58 -26.51 17.98
N THR A 108 -9.27 -26.30 17.85
CA THR A 108 -8.48 -25.48 18.78
C THR A 108 -8.91 -24.01 18.74
N ALA A 109 -9.15 -23.45 17.55
CA ALA A 109 -9.68 -22.10 17.39
C ALA A 109 -11.12 -21.98 17.93
N SER A 110 -11.97 -22.99 17.72
CA SER A 110 -13.34 -23.03 18.22
C SER A 110 -13.43 -23.25 19.73
N LYS A 111 -12.43 -23.90 20.34
CA LYS A 111 -12.31 -24.09 21.80
C LYS A 111 -11.60 -22.93 22.49
N SER A 112 -10.80 -22.15 21.76
CA SER A 112 -10.26 -20.89 22.28
C SER A 112 -11.42 -19.91 22.45
N GLY A 113 -11.66 -19.44 23.68
CA GLY A 113 -12.74 -18.49 23.93
C GLY A 113 -12.58 -17.22 23.08
N PRO A 114 -13.68 -16.52 22.74
CA PRO A 114 -13.65 -15.37 21.83
C PRO A 114 -12.66 -14.28 22.27
N ALA A 115 -12.41 -14.16 23.58
CA ALA A 115 -11.41 -13.25 24.14
C ALA A 115 -9.98 -13.53 23.66
N ILE A 116 -9.57 -14.80 23.56
CA ILE A 116 -8.22 -15.19 23.11
C ILE A 116 -8.05 -14.85 21.62
N GLN A 117 -9.09 -15.06 20.82
CA GLN A 117 -9.10 -14.72 19.40
C GLN A 117 -9.01 -13.20 19.16
N TYR A 118 -9.76 -12.40 19.91
CA TYR A 118 -9.64 -10.93 19.82
C TYR A 118 -8.27 -10.44 20.28
N LEU A 119 -7.71 -11.05 21.32
CA LEU A 119 -6.38 -10.67 21.83
C LEU A 119 -5.27 -10.98 20.82
N SER A 120 -5.32 -12.13 20.15
CA SER A 120 -4.32 -12.48 19.13
C SER A 120 -4.40 -11.57 17.91
N ILE A 121 -5.60 -11.22 17.44
CA ILE A 121 -5.80 -10.24 16.36
C ILE A 121 -5.28 -8.85 16.78
N ALA A 122 -5.62 -8.40 17.98
CA ALA A 122 -5.16 -7.10 18.50
C ALA A 122 -3.62 -7.04 18.64
N ALA A 123 -2.99 -8.14 19.08
CA ALA A 123 -1.54 -8.27 19.17
C ALA A 123 -0.87 -8.18 17.79
N LEU A 124 -1.43 -8.84 16.77
CA LEU A 124 -0.91 -8.76 15.39
C LEU A 124 -1.04 -7.34 14.82
N ILE A 125 -2.20 -6.71 14.96
CA ILE A 125 -2.43 -5.35 14.46
C ILE A 125 -1.48 -4.37 15.15
N SER A 126 -1.37 -4.42 16.48
CA SER A 126 -0.47 -3.54 17.23
C SER A 126 1.00 -3.78 16.86
N GLY A 127 1.41 -5.03 16.65
CA GLY A 127 2.75 -5.38 16.14
C GLY A 127 3.03 -4.77 14.77
N CYS A 128 2.10 -4.89 13.81
CA CYS A 128 2.22 -4.29 12.48
C CYS A 128 2.30 -2.76 12.53
N LEU A 129 1.52 -2.12 13.40
CA LEU A 129 1.54 -0.66 13.59
C LEU A 129 2.87 -0.18 14.20
N ILE A 130 3.36 -0.88 15.23
CA ILE A 130 4.65 -0.56 15.88
C ILE A 130 5.79 -0.74 14.88
N PHE A 131 5.81 -1.85 14.15
CA PHE A 131 6.83 -2.10 13.12
C PHE A 131 6.81 -1.02 12.05
N SER A 132 5.64 -0.68 11.53
CA SER A 132 5.48 0.39 10.54
C SER A 132 5.96 1.73 11.07
N TRP A 133 5.66 2.06 12.33
CA TRP A 133 6.12 3.30 12.97
C TRP A 133 7.64 3.34 13.16
N LEU A 134 8.26 2.23 13.59
CA LEU A 134 9.72 2.12 13.71
C LEU A 134 10.40 2.26 12.35
N LEU A 135 9.86 1.61 11.33
CA LEU A 135 10.36 1.71 9.96
C LEU A 135 10.27 3.14 9.43
N ILE A 136 9.13 3.82 9.63
CA ILE A 136 8.96 5.22 9.26
C ILE A 136 9.98 6.11 9.97
N LYS A 137 10.21 5.91 11.27
CA LYS A 137 11.23 6.66 12.03
C LYS A 137 12.62 6.47 11.44
N ARG A 138 12.99 5.23 11.08
CA ARG A 138 14.27 4.91 10.45
C ARG A 138 14.40 5.54 9.06
N LEU A 139 13.37 5.43 8.23
CA LEU A 139 13.35 6.02 6.89
C LEU A 139 13.45 7.55 6.94
N LYS A 140 12.73 8.22 7.84
CA LYS A 140 12.85 9.67 8.05
C LYS A 140 14.25 10.08 8.49
N LYS A 141 14.87 9.31 9.38
CA LYS A 141 16.24 9.56 9.82
C LYS A 141 17.22 9.45 8.65
N LEU A 142 17.17 8.35 7.89
CA LEU A 142 18.03 8.13 6.73
C LEU A 142 17.83 9.19 5.64
N SER A 143 16.58 9.61 5.40
CA SER A 143 16.28 10.67 4.44
C SER A 143 16.85 12.02 4.89
N ALA A 144 16.75 12.35 6.19
CA ALA A 144 17.32 13.58 6.73
C ALA A 144 18.87 13.57 6.70
N GLU A 145 19.49 12.43 6.96
CA GLU A 145 20.95 12.25 6.82
C GLU A 145 21.40 12.44 5.37
N ARG A 146 20.68 11.87 4.40
CA ARG A 146 20.94 12.07 2.97
C ARG A 146 20.86 13.55 2.55
N LEU A 147 19.82 14.26 2.98
CA LEU A 147 19.65 15.68 2.65
C LEU A 147 20.79 16.53 3.24
N ARG A 148 21.25 16.22 4.45
CA ARG A 148 22.41 16.90 5.06
C ARG A 148 23.69 16.68 4.28
N THR A 149 23.94 15.44 3.81
CA THR A 149 25.14 15.14 3.02
C THR A 149 25.17 15.86 1.67
N CYS A 150 24.03 16.01 0.99
CA CYS A 150 23.95 16.77 -0.26
C CYS A 150 24.21 18.27 -0.04
N ASN A 151 23.63 18.87 1.00
CA ASN A 151 23.82 20.30 1.29
C ASN A 151 25.23 20.65 1.80
N SER A 152 26.03 19.68 2.25
CA SER A 152 27.40 19.89 2.69
C SER A 152 28.45 19.76 1.57
N SER A 153 28.04 19.37 0.37
CA SER A 153 28.93 19.35 -0.80
C SER A 153 29.17 20.79 -1.30
N PRO A 154 30.41 21.22 -1.60
CA PRO A 154 30.73 22.60 -1.99
C PRO A 154 30.15 23.09 -3.32
N ASP A 155 29.38 22.25 -4.03
CA ASP A 155 29.10 22.42 -5.45
C ASP A 155 27.69 22.96 -5.73
N ASP A 156 26.87 23.24 -4.71
CA ASP A 156 25.42 23.43 -4.86
C ASP A 156 24.90 24.78 -4.33
N GLU A 157 25.30 25.87 -4.98
CA GLU A 157 24.66 27.19 -4.82
C GLU A 157 23.29 27.28 -5.55
N THR A 158 22.80 26.19 -6.17
CA THR A 158 21.58 26.21 -7.00
C THR A 158 20.29 25.73 -6.32
N ALA A 159 20.36 25.22 -5.08
CA ALA A 159 19.20 24.60 -4.42
C ALA A 159 18.30 25.56 -3.61
N ALA A 160 18.50 26.88 -3.70
CA ALA A 160 17.73 27.89 -2.99
C ALA A 160 16.60 28.46 -3.87
N GLY A 161 15.54 27.68 -4.11
CA GLY A 161 14.45 28.16 -4.96
C GLY A 161 13.17 27.33 -5.02
N LEU A 162 12.90 26.45 -4.05
CA LEU A 162 11.59 25.79 -3.95
C LEU A 162 10.77 26.54 -2.91
N GLU A 163 10.16 27.64 -3.34
CA GLU A 163 9.09 28.28 -2.58
C GLU A 163 7.96 27.26 -2.34
N PRO A 164 7.31 27.29 -1.16
CA PRO A 164 6.20 26.40 -0.89
C PRO A 164 5.11 26.63 -1.93
N GLU A 165 4.79 25.59 -2.69
CA GLU A 165 3.72 25.59 -3.70
C GLU A 165 2.44 26.13 -3.06
N GLU A 166 2.04 27.33 -3.49
CA GLU A 166 0.83 28.02 -3.04
C GLU A 166 -0.38 27.09 -3.25
N ASP A 167 -1.27 26.99 -2.25
CA ASP A 167 -2.45 26.10 -2.25
C ASP A 167 -3.41 26.51 -3.39
N ASP A 168 -3.09 26.06 -4.60
CA ASP A 168 -3.83 26.35 -5.81
C ASP A 168 -5.26 25.84 -5.61
N LYS A 169 -6.24 26.73 -5.78
CA LYS A 169 -7.66 26.44 -5.48
C LYS A 169 -8.04 25.10 -6.09
N VAL A 170 -8.30 24.13 -5.22
CA VAL A 170 -8.46 22.73 -5.58
C VAL A 170 -9.66 22.57 -6.51
N ARG A 171 -9.40 22.38 -7.80
CA ARG A 171 -10.46 22.13 -8.78
C ARG A 171 -10.90 20.68 -8.66
N TRP A 172 -12.13 20.48 -8.18
CA TRP A 172 -12.75 19.16 -8.00
C TRP A 172 -12.72 18.27 -9.26
N TRP A 173 -12.73 18.88 -10.44
CA TRP A 173 -12.59 18.20 -11.74
C TRP A 173 -11.31 17.37 -11.87
N GLY A 174 -10.25 17.67 -11.10
CA GLY A 174 -9.02 16.88 -11.06
C GLY A 174 -9.20 15.45 -10.56
N PHE A 175 -10.28 15.18 -9.82
CA PHE A 175 -10.59 13.86 -9.27
C PHE A 175 -11.61 13.07 -10.09
N ILE A 176 -12.04 13.59 -11.26
CA ILE A 176 -12.92 12.87 -12.20
C ILE A 176 -12.40 11.46 -12.49
N PRO A 177 -11.10 11.22 -12.76
CA PRO A 177 -10.62 9.86 -13.04
C PRO A 177 -10.87 8.88 -11.88
N VAL A 178 -10.77 9.36 -10.63
CA VAL A 178 -11.06 8.54 -9.44
C VAL A 178 -12.55 8.21 -9.39
N ALA A 179 -13.41 9.22 -9.57
CA ALA A 179 -14.86 9.05 -9.55
C ALA A 179 -15.36 8.14 -10.69
N VAL A 180 -14.84 8.33 -11.90
CA VAL A 180 -15.17 7.51 -13.09
C VAL A 180 -14.71 6.07 -12.89
N THR A 181 -13.47 5.85 -12.43
CA THR A 181 -12.96 4.50 -12.15
C THR A 181 -13.81 3.80 -11.09
N GLY A 182 -14.18 4.52 -10.01
CA GLY A 182 -15.07 3.99 -8.98
C GLY A 182 -16.46 3.65 -9.51
N ALA A 183 -17.06 4.51 -10.33
CA ALA A 183 -18.37 4.27 -10.92
C ALA A 183 -18.36 3.08 -11.89
N MET A 184 -17.36 3.00 -12.78
CA MET A 184 -17.18 1.87 -13.70
C MET A 184 -17.03 0.56 -12.94
N TYR A 185 -16.27 0.56 -11.85
CA TYR A 185 -16.04 -0.62 -11.03
C TYR A 185 -17.32 -1.11 -10.33
N VAL A 186 -18.10 -0.20 -9.75
CA VAL A 186 -19.40 -0.55 -9.14
C VAL A 186 -20.38 -1.08 -10.20
N LEU A 187 -20.44 -0.46 -11.38
CA LEU A 187 -21.30 -0.91 -12.47
C LEU A 187 -20.90 -2.31 -12.97
N PHE A 188 -19.60 -2.57 -13.10
CA PHE A 188 -19.08 -3.88 -13.48
C PHE A 188 -19.49 -4.96 -12.48
N GLU A 189 -19.32 -4.70 -11.18
CA GLU A 189 -19.72 -5.64 -10.12
C GLU A 189 -21.23 -5.88 -10.11
N ILE A 190 -22.06 -4.85 -10.25
CA ILE A 190 -23.51 -5.01 -10.36
C ILE A 190 -23.86 -5.86 -11.60
N ALA A 191 -23.23 -5.60 -12.74
CA ALA A 191 -23.46 -6.36 -13.97
C ALA A 191 -23.09 -7.84 -13.80
N VAL A 192 -21.92 -8.12 -13.22
CA VAL A 192 -21.49 -9.49 -12.88
C VAL A 192 -22.50 -10.14 -11.95
N LEU A 193 -22.81 -9.52 -10.79
CA LEU A 193 -23.78 -10.08 -9.85
C LEU A 193 -25.17 -10.31 -10.46
N SER A 194 -25.58 -9.46 -11.42
CA SER A 194 -26.84 -9.61 -12.15
C SER A 194 -26.81 -10.73 -13.19
N SER A 195 -25.65 -11.11 -13.74
CA SER A 195 -25.52 -12.21 -14.71
C SER A 195 -25.52 -13.60 -14.07
N TRP A 196 -25.36 -13.68 -12.74
CA TRP A 196 -25.41 -14.93 -11.96
C TRP A 196 -26.78 -15.17 -11.29
N ARG A 197 -27.81 -14.38 -11.65
CA ARG A 197 -29.23 -14.62 -11.32
C ARG A 197 -30.00 -15.08 -12.54
#